data_AF-A0A535DJZ5-F1
#
_entry.id   AF-A0A535DJZ5-F1
#
_cell.length_a   1.000
_cell.length_b   1.000
_cell.length_c   1.000
_cell.angle_alpha   90.00
_cell.angle_beta   90.00
_cell.angle_gamma   90.00
#
_symmetry.space_group_name_H-M   'P 1'
#
loop_
_entity.id
_entity.type
_entity.pdbx_description
1 polymer ?
#
loop_
_entity_poly.entity_id
_entity_poly.type
_entity_poly.pdbx_seq_one_letter_code
_entity_poly.pdbx_strand_id
1 'polypeptide(L)'
;MTSAPEERKHRIRRNRPGEPGGPPDGFFYTGLTPAELRRVPAAQALEGLDDEIAMLRVRLNTALREKPEELALLLKGLTILVRAVVAQYRLSPRASKQLHDNLAALLDQFADQFRPSDAG
;
A
#
# COMPACT_ATOMS: atom_id res chain seq x y z
N MET A 1 28.72 54.03 4.33
CA MET A 1 27.24 54.11 4.36
C MET A 1 26.75 53.01 3.42
N THR A 2 26.85 51.72 3.76
CA THR A 2 26.20 50.93 4.82
C THR A 2 24.73 50.65 4.54
N SER A 3 24.42 49.35 4.56
CA SER A 3 23.13 48.66 4.58
C SER A 3 22.51 48.31 3.22
N ALA A 4 22.03 47.11 2.93
CA ALA A 4 22.08 45.73 3.47
C ALA A 4 21.34 44.84 2.42
N PRO A 5 21.55 43.52 2.33
CA PRO A 5 20.75 42.69 1.42
C PRO A 5 19.37 42.39 2.03
N GLU A 6 18.30 42.53 1.23
CA GLU A 6 16.92 42.20 1.59
C GLU A 6 16.76 40.67 1.76
N GLU A 7 16.75 40.22 3.01
CA GLU A 7 16.38 38.88 3.41
C GLU A 7 14.91 38.58 3.04
N ARG A 8 14.68 37.75 2.02
CA ARG A 8 13.38 37.13 1.78
C ARG A 8 13.05 36.18 2.94
N LYS A 9 12.40 36.72 3.97
CA LYS A 9 11.82 35.97 5.09
C LYS A 9 10.86 34.90 4.54
N HIS A 10 11.32 33.65 4.52
CA HIS A 10 10.46 32.48 4.51
C HIS A 10 9.55 32.56 5.75
N ARG A 11 8.32 33.05 5.56
CA ARG A 11 7.25 32.86 6.55
C ARG A 11 6.94 31.38 6.59
N ILE A 12 7.63 30.67 7.50
CA ILE A 12 7.19 29.36 7.98
C ILE A 12 5.76 29.57 8.47
N ARG A 13 4.78 29.04 7.74
CA ARG A 13 3.41 28.97 8.21
C ARG A 13 3.43 28.08 9.44
N ARG A 14 3.42 28.71 10.62
CA ARG A 14 3.23 28.04 11.90
C ARG A 14 1.95 27.23 11.80
N ASN A 15 2.09 25.90 11.78
CA ASN A 15 0.98 24.97 11.79
C ASN A 15 0.28 25.13 13.15
N ARG A 16 -0.90 25.76 13.19
CA ARG A 16 -1.70 25.87 14.42
C ARG A 16 -2.33 24.50 14.68
N PRO A 17 -2.22 23.93 15.88
CA PRO A 17 -2.97 22.73 16.23
C PRO A 17 -4.43 23.13 16.48
N GLY A 18 -5.37 22.58 15.70
CA GLY A 18 -6.80 22.64 16.04
C GLY A 18 -7.78 23.01 14.93
N GLU A 19 -7.34 23.31 13.71
CA GLU A 19 -8.30 23.43 12.59
C GLU A 19 -8.52 22.04 11.98
N PRO A 20 -9.77 21.53 11.88
CA PRO A 20 -10.05 20.29 11.16
C PRO A 20 -9.57 20.50 9.74
N GLY A 21 -8.50 19.79 9.38
CA GLY A 21 -7.88 19.89 8.07
C GLY A 21 -8.96 19.78 7.00
N GLY A 22 -8.91 20.67 6.01
CA GLY A 22 -9.79 20.62 4.85
C GLY A 22 -9.83 19.21 4.24
N PRO A 23 -10.87 18.91 3.43
CA PRO A 23 -11.11 17.57 2.92
C PRO A 23 -9.81 16.98 2.37
N PRO A 24 -9.48 15.72 2.70
CA PRO A 24 -8.18 15.15 2.42
C PRO A 24 -7.92 15.21 0.91
N ASP A 25 -7.01 16.09 0.50
CA ASP A 25 -6.56 16.20 -0.88
C ASP A 25 -5.69 14.99 -1.21
N GLY A 26 -6.35 13.90 -1.56
CA GLY A 26 -5.73 12.65 -1.98
C GLY A 26 -6.49 12.06 -3.16
N PHE A 27 -5.74 11.46 -4.08
CA PHE A 27 -6.24 10.81 -5.29
C PHE A 27 -7.44 9.86 -5.06
N PHE A 28 -7.54 9.24 -3.88
CA PHE A 28 -8.61 8.32 -3.50
C PHE A 28 -9.93 8.99 -3.07
N TYR A 29 -9.91 10.31 -2.84
CA TYR A 29 -11.10 11.10 -2.49
C TYR A 29 -11.72 11.75 -3.74
N THR A 30 -10.97 11.79 -4.84
CA THR A 30 -11.38 12.35 -6.13
C THR A 30 -12.34 11.37 -6.84
N GLY A 31 -13.61 11.43 -6.49
CA GLY A 31 -14.66 10.54 -7.04
C GLY A 31 -15.72 10.11 -6.03
N LEU A 32 -15.52 10.40 -4.75
CA LEU A 32 -16.49 10.10 -3.72
C LEU A 32 -17.63 11.14 -3.73
N THR A 33 -18.86 10.64 -3.68
CA THR A 33 -20.05 11.45 -3.45
C THR A 33 -20.02 12.07 -2.04
N PRO A 34 -20.79 13.14 -1.79
CA PRO A 34 -20.91 13.72 -0.45
C PRO A 34 -21.39 12.73 0.62
N ALA A 35 -22.15 11.70 0.23
CA ALA A 35 -22.61 10.65 1.13
C ALA A 35 -21.49 9.66 1.48
N GLU A 36 -20.60 9.34 0.55
CA GLU A 36 -19.44 8.46 0.77
C GLU A 36 -18.37 9.17 1.61
N LEU A 37 -18.11 10.46 1.36
CA LEU A 37 -17.20 11.28 2.16
C LEU A 37 -17.58 11.28 3.65
N ARG A 38 -18.88 11.29 3.98
CA ARG A 38 -19.36 11.24 5.38
C ARG A 38 -19.08 9.89 6.07
N ARG A 39 -18.84 8.82 5.32
CA ARG A 39 -18.55 7.48 5.86
C ARG A 39 -17.05 7.22 6.03
N VAL A 40 -16.20 8.02 5.39
CA VAL A 40 -14.74 7.92 5.49
C VAL A 40 -14.24 7.94 6.94
N PRO A 41 -14.68 8.85 7.83
CA PRO A 41 -14.18 8.86 9.21
C PRO A 41 -14.51 7.58 9.99
N ALA A 42 -15.69 6.98 9.77
CA ALA A 42 -16.06 5.72 10.39
C ALA A 42 -15.26 4.54 9.82
N ALA A 43 -14.98 4.55 8.51
CA ALA A 43 -14.12 3.55 7.88
C ALA A 43 -12.64 3.70 8.31
N GLN A 44 -12.20 4.92 8.60
CA GLN A 44 -10.87 5.22 9.14
C GLN A 44 -10.73 4.87 10.63
N ALA A 45 -11.85 4.75 11.35
CA ALA A 45 -11.89 4.39 12.77
C ALA A 45 -11.83 2.89 13.01
N LEU A 46 -11.94 2.06 11.97
CA LEU A 46 -11.58 0.64 12.04
C LEU A 46 -10.05 0.57 12.20
N GLU A 47 -9.58 -0.12 13.25
CA GLU A 47 -8.16 -0.39 13.46
C GLU A 47 -7.55 -1.08 12.23
N GLY A 48 -6.23 -0.90 12.05
CA GLY A 48 -5.51 -1.31 10.84
C GLY A 48 -5.63 -2.79 10.48
N LEU A 49 -5.08 -3.16 9.33
CA LEU A 49 -5.22 -4.51 8.74
C LEU A 49 -4.22 -5.54 9.30
N ASP A 50 -3.62 -5.31 10.47
CA ASP A 50 -2.54 -6.17 10.98
C ASP A 50 -3.02 -7.62 11.23
N ASP A 51 -4.19 -7.77 11.85
CA ASP A 51 -4.79 -9.08 12.13
C ASP A 51 -5.27 -9.76 10.84
N GLU A 52 -5.83 -9.01 9.89
CA GLU A 52 -6.22 -9.53 8.58
C GLU A 52 -5.02 -9.97 7.76
N ILE A 53 -3.92 -9.20 7.79
CA ILE A 53 -2.66 -9.56 7.15
C ILE A 53 -2.09 -10.84 7.78
N ALA A 54 -2.11 -10.95 9.11
CA ALA A 54 -1.65 -12.15 9.82
C ALA A 54 -2.50 -13.37 9.44
N MET A 55 -3.83 -13.24 9.48
CA MET A 55 -4.77 -14.30 9.09
C MET A 55 -4.60 -14.72 7.63
N LEU A 56 -4.45 -13.76 6.71
CA LEU A 56 -4.29 -14.05 5.29
C LEU A 56 -2.96 -14.76 5.01
N ARG A 57 -1.88 -14.41 5.72
CA ARG A 57 -0.61 -15.15 5.67
C ARG A 57 -0.77 -16.60 6.14
N VAL A 58 -1.49 -16.83 7.23
CA VAL A 58 -1.75 -18.19 7.72
C VAL A 58 -2.54 -18.98 6.68
N ARG A 59 -3.64 -18.42 6.16
CA ARG A 59 -4.48 -19.11 5.16
C ARG A 59 -3.75 -19.40 3.86
N LEU A 60 -2.93 -18.47 3.37
CA LEU A 60 -2.09 -18.70 2.18
C LEU A 60 -1.08 -19.83 2.43
N ASN A 61 -0.44 -19.88 3.60
CA ASN A 61 0.48 -20.97 3.94
C ASN A 61 -0.24 -22.32 4.04
N THR A 62 -1.44 -22.35 4.63
CA THR A 62 -2.26 -23.57 4.68
C THR A 62 -2.64 -24.01 3.28
N ALA A 63 -3.16 -23.11 2.44
CA ALA A 63 -3.53 -23.41 1.05
C ALA A 63 -2.34 -23.90 0.22
N LEU A 64 -1.14 -23.33 0.40
CA LEU A 64 0.07 -23.80 -0.27
C LEU A 64 0.45 -25.23 0.09
N ARG A 65 0.16 -25.67 1.33
CA ARG A 65 0.49 -27.02 1.81
C ARG A 65 -0.58 -28.04 1.42
N GLU A 66 -1.85 -27.65 1.53
CA GLU A 66 -2.98 -28.55 1.34
C GLU A 66 -3.40 -28.65 -0.13
N LYS A 67 -3.24 -27.57 -0.89
CA LYS A 67 -3.75 -27.44 -2.27
C LYS A 67 -2.81 -26.64 -3.19
N PRO A 68 -1.54 -27.06 -3.34
CA PRO A 68 -0.55 -26.35 -4.16
C PRO A 68 -0.98 -26.23 -5.64
N GLU A 69 -1.84 -27.12 -6.13
CA GLU A 69 -2.37 -27.11 -7.50
C GLU A 69 -3.38 -25.99 -7.76
N GLU A 70 -4.01 -25.42 -6.74
CA GLU A 70 -4.97 -24.31 -6.86
C GLU A 70 -4.23 -22.95 -7.06
N LEU A 71 -3.29 -22.89 -8.01
CA LEU A 71 -2.40 -21.74 -8.23
C LEU A 71 -3.16 -20.42 -8.44
N ALA A 72 -4.30 -20.46 -9.14
CA ALA A 72 -5.14 -19.27 -9.35
C ALA A 72 -5.67 -18.69 -8.03
N LEU A 73 -6.05 -19.55 -7.07
CA LEU A 73 -6.51 -19.12 -5.75
C LEU A 73 -5.35 -18.52 -4.94
N LEU A 74 -4.19 -19.17 -4.99
CA LEU A 74 -2.97 -18.71 -4.31
C LEU A 74 -2.52 -17.33 -4.80
N LEU A 75 -2.47 -17.13 -6.12
CA LEU A 75 -2.12 -15.84 -6.73
C LEU A 75 -3.14 -14.75 -6.38
N LYS A 76 -4.43 -15.09 -6.35
CA LYS A 76 -5.48 -14.15 -5.93
C LYS A 76 -5.30 -13.75 -4.46
N GLY A 77 -5.02 -14.72 -3.58
CA GLY A 77 -4.76 -14.45 -2.17
C GLY A 77 -3.50 -13.60 -1.96
N LEU A 78 -2.42 -13.88 -2.70
CA LEU A 78 -1.18 -13.09 -2.68
C LEU A 78 -1.45 -11.64 -3.13
N THR A 79 -2.26 -11.44 -4.16
CA THR A 79 -2.66 -10.09 -4.63
C THR A 79 -3.42 -9.33 -3.54
N ILE A 80 -4.32 -10.00 -2.81
CA ILE A 80 -5.04 -9.40 -1.69
C ILE A 80 -4.08 -9.03 -0.55
N LEU A 81 -3.10 -9.89 -0.25
CA LEU A 81 -2.10 -9.64 0.78
C LEU A 81 -1.24 -8.41 0.46
N VAL A 82 -0.77 -8.28 -0.77
CA VAL A 82 -0.01 -7.10 -1.22
C VAL A 82 -0.84 -5.83 -1.04
N ARG A 83 -2.12 -5.84 -1.45
CA ARG A 83 -3.02 -4.70 -1.28
C ARG A 83 -3.25 -4.34 0.19
N ALA A 84 -3.41 -5.33 1.06
CA ALA A 84 -3.57 -5.11 2.50
C ALA A 84 -2.32 -4.48 3.11
N VAL A 85 -1.11 -4.94 2.75
CA VAL A 85 0.16 -4.34 3.19
C VAL A 85 0.31 -2.90 2.68
N VAL A 86 0.00 -2.64 1.40
CA VAL A 86 0.04 -1.28 0.84
C VAL A 86 -0.88 -0.34 1.62
N ALA A 87 -2.09 -0.80 1.97
CA ALA A 87 -3.06 -0.04 2.72
C ALA A 87 -2.64 0.18 4.18
N GLN A 88 -2.21 -0.87 4.88
CA GLN A 88 -1.82 -0.84 6.29
C GLN A 88 -0.68 0.15 6.55
N TYR A 89 0.36 0.08 5.72
CA TYR A 89 1.53 0.93 5.87
C TYR A 89 1.43 2.23 5.07
N ARG A 90 0.27 2.50 4.45
CA ARG A 90 -0.01 3.70 3.63
C ARG A 90 1.13 4.00 2.65
N LEU A 91 1.59 2.96 1.95
CA LEU A 91 2.77 3.06 1.10
C LEU A 91 2.58 4.11 0.01
N SER A 92 3.62 4.91 -0.24
CA SER A 92 3.63 5.83 -1.38
C SER A 92 3.50 5.07 -2.71
N PRO A 93 3.04 5.71 -3.81
CA PRO A 93 2.99 5.05 -5.12
C PRO A 93 4.32 4.44 -5.54
N ARG A 94 5.44 5.11 -5.22
CA ARG A 94 6.80 4.60 -5.48
C ARG A 94 7.10 3.35 -4.66
N ALA A 95 6.84 3.37 -3.35
CA ALA A 95 7.09 2.23 -2.47
C ALA A 95 6.20 1.03 -2.83
N SER A 96 4.93 1.29 -3.18
CA SER A 96 4.02 0.27 -3.70
C SER A 96 4.55 -0.33 -4.99
N LYS A 97 4.99 0.48 -5.96
CA LYS A 97 5.59 -0.03 -7.20
C LYS A 97 6.82 -0.90 -6.93
N GLN A 98 7.73 -0.46 -6.06
CA GLN A 98 8.91 -1.25 -5.68
C GLN A 98 8.54 -2.60 -5.04
N LEU A 99 7.49 -2.64 -4.22
CA LEU A 99 7.00 -3.90 -3.65
C LEU A 99 6.50 -4.86 -4.75
N HIS A 100 5.72 -4.37 -5.72
CA HIS A 100 5.24 -5.19 -6.83
C HIS A 100 6.39 -5.66 -7.74
N ASP A 101 7.32 -4.77 -8.08
CA ASP A 101 8.48 -5.09 -8.93
C ASP A 101 9.36 -6.17 -8.26
N ASN A 102 9.65 -6.04 -6.97
CA ASN A 102 10.43 -7.02 -6.22
C ASN A 102 9.72 -8.38 -6.14
N LEU A 103 8.39 -8.37 -5.95
CA LEU A 103 7.60 -9.61 -5.93
C LEU A 103 7.62 -10.30 -7.30
N ALA A 104 7.47 -9.55 -8.39
CA ALA A 104 7.54 -10.09 -9.74
C ALA A 104 8.91 -10.72 -10.01
N ALA A 105 10.00 -10.01 -9.67
CA ALA A 105 11.36 -10.53 -9.84
C ALA A 105 11.60 -11.84 -9.04
N LEU A 106 11.07 -11.95 -7.82
CA LEU A 106 11.13 -13.18 -7.05
C LEU A 106 10.37 -14.32 -7.74
N LEU A 107 9.16 -14.06 -8.24
CA LEU A 107 8.37 -15.07 -8.95
C LEU A 107 9.05 -15.55 -10.22
N ASP A 108 9.64 -14.64 -11.00
CA ASP A 108 10.41 -14.98 -12.21
C ASP A 108 11.63 -15.85 -11.87
N GLN A 109 12.37 -15.50 -10.81
CA GLN A 109 13.52 -16.28 -10.34
C GLN A 109 13.13 -17.72 -9.98
N PHE A 110 11.99 -17.92 -9.32
CA PHE A 110 11.51 -19.27 -9.00
C PHE A 110 10.97 -19.99 -10.24
N ALA A 111 10.30 -19.29 -11.16
CA ALA A 111 9.82 -19.89 -12.40
C ALA A 111 10.99 -20.45 -13.23
N ASP A 112 12.10 -19.73 -13.33
CA ASP A 112 13.32 -20.21 -13.99
C ASP A 112 13.93 -21.43 -13.29
N GLN A 113 13.86 -21.49 -11.96
CA GLN A 113 14.36 -22.63 -11.17
C GLN A 113 13.56 -23.93 -11.39
N PHE A 114 12.26 -23.81 -11.65
CA PHE A 114 11.36 -24.96 -11.87
C PHE A 114 11.06 -25.23 -13.34
N ARG A 115 11.71 -24.52 -14.27
CA ARG A 115 11.64 -24.85 -15.68
C ARG A 115 12.28 -26.24 -15.87
N PRO A 116 11.55 -27.24 -16.41
CA PRO A 116 12.17 -28.52 -16.73
C PRO A 116 13.34 -28.25 -17.68
N SER A 117 14.50 -28.86 -17.40
CA SER A 117 15.59 -28.87 -18.37
C SER A 117 15.07 -29.59 -19.61
N ASP A 118 14.68 -28.81 -20.63
CA ASP A 118 14.61 -29.28 -22.00
C ASP A 118 16.05 -29.55 -22.45
N ALA A 119 16.64 -30.61 -21.93
CA ALA A 119 17.95 -31.14 -22.31
C ALA A 119 17.74 -32.59 -22.74
N GLY A 120 17.44 -32.74 -24.03
CA GLY A 120 17.71 -33.98 -24.76
C GLY A 120 19.20 -34.14 -25.03
#